data_AF-A0A7W1JRB4-F1
#
_entry.id   AF-A0A7W1JRB4-F1
#
_cell.length_a   1.000
_cell.length_b   1.000
_cell.length_c   1.000
_cell.angle_alpha   90.00
_cell.angle_beta   90.00
_cell.angle_gamma   90.00
#
_symmetry.space_group_name_H-M   'P 1'
#
loop_
_entity.id
_entity.type
_entity.pdbx_description
1 polymer ?
#
loop_
_entity_poly.entity_id
_entity_poly.type
_entity_poly.pdbx_seq_one_letter_code
_entity_poly.pdbx_strand_id
1 'polypeptide(L)'
;MNRFFPATAVLCALVSQASAADIKINSSVKDGDKIAGTVELRATVISDATVNQVEFYVNGELRSTDTSTPYTYQLDTIPEKEGPLSIELGAYTATGDSKKLKLMLIVDNGLDKGTKFHIDSANKFLNVAKFDEALQAARVALKADENSAEAKIAMARAYLGKYEYDKAQQWAEDALITQETESATELLAGIHADRAFRIISSSGERGDALKNITTAFQAAVAQRKRTVELRLKVLGPVTDTNRLAVVDLLMQKHDYSAARR
;
A
#
# COMPACT_ATOMS: atom_id res chain seq x y z
N MET A 1 -77.33 50.08 -19.56
CA MET A 1 -76.93 48.75 -20.07
C MET A 1 -75.49 48.85 -20.54
N ASN A 2 -74.53 48.41 -19.73
CA ASN A 2 -73.12 48.32 -20.13
C ASN A 2 -72.58 47.03 -19.49
N ARG A 3 -72.28 46.02 -20.29
CA ARG A 3 -71.63 44.78 -19.83
C ARG A 3 -70.23 44.73 -20.42
N PHE A 4 -69.26 45.00 -19.55
CA PHE A 4 -67.84 44.73 -19.74
C PHE A 4 -67.61 43.22 -19.87
N PHE A 5 -66.92 42.78 -20.92
CA PHE A 5 -66.32 41.44 -21.00
C PHE A 5 -64.82 41.57 -20.69
N PRO A 6 -64.24 40.79 -19.76
CA PRO A 6 -62.80 40.75 -19.60
C PRO A 6 -62.19 39.82 -20.64
N ALA A 7 -61.19 40.31 -21.38
CA ALA A 7 -60.37 39.50 -22.25
C ALA A 7 -59.47 38.58 -21.40
N THR A 8 -59.63 37.27 -21.54
CA THR A 8 -58.76 36.28 -20.91
C THR A 8 -57.47 36.20 -21.73
N ALA A 9 -56.38 36.77 -21.22
CA ALA A 9 -55.06 36.60 -21.81
C ALA A 9 -54.56 35.18 -21.50
N VAL A 10 -54.45 34.34 -22.52
CA VAL A 10 -53.79 33.03 -22.42
C VAL A 10 -52.28 33.28 -22.48
N LEU A 11 -51.63 33.17 -21.32
CA LEU A 11 -50.17 33.20 -21.22
C LEU A 11 -49.64 31.84 -21.70
N CYS A 12 -49.19 31.77 -22.95
CA CYS A 12 -48.52 30.60 -23.49
C CYS A 12 -47.08 30.58 -22.95
N ALA A 13 -46.82 29.77 -21.91
CA ALA A 13 -45.46 29.54 -21.43
C ALA A 13 -44.71 28.72 -22.48
N LEU A 14 -43.76 29.35 -23.17
CA LEU A 14 -42.73 28.65 -23.93
C LEU A 14 -41.87 27.86 -22.93
N VAL A 15 -42.14 26.57 -22.81
CA VAL A 15 -41.19 25.64 -22.19
C VAL A 15 -40.07 25.46 -23.19
N SER A 16 -38.96 26.18 -23.01
CA SER A 16 -37.72 25.86 -23.71
C SER A 16 -37.28 24.47 -23.24
N GLN A 17 -37.36 23.48 -24.12
CA GLN A 17 -36.67 22.22 -23.88
C GLN A 17 -35.17 22.52 -23.86
N ALA A 18 -34.56 22.47 -22.67
CA ALA A 18 -33.11 22.41 -22.56
C ALA A 18 -32.67 21.13 -23.27
N SER A 19 -31.95 21.26 -24.38
CA SER A 19 -31.24 20.13 -24.98
C SER A 19 -30.16 19.71 -23.99
N ALA A 20 -30.15 18.43 -23.60
CA ALA A 20 -29.05 17.90 -22.78
C ALA A 20 -27.72 18.15 -23.50
N ALA A 21 -26.72 18.66 -22.79
CA ALA A 21 -25.36 18.83 -23.29
C ALA A 21 -24.85 17.53 -23.94
N ASP A 22 -24.20 17.62 -25.11
CA ASP A 22 -23.54 16.46 -25.74
C ASP A 22 -22.23 16.14 -24.99
N ILE A 23 -22.37 15.46 -23.85
CA ILE A 23 -21.23 15.01 -23.05
C ILE A 23 -20.66 13.74 -23.67
N LYS A 24 -19.34 13.67 -23.88
CA LYS A 24 -18.60 12.47 -24.28
C LYS A 24 -17.49 12.22 -23.27
N ILE A 25 -17.43 11.00 -22.76
CA ILE A 25 -16.41 10.58 -21.80
C ILE A 25 -15.50 9.58 -22.49
N ASN A 26 -14.21 9.89 -22.57
CA ASN A 26 -13.16 8.96 -22.98
C ASN A 26 -12.38 8.53 -21.74
N SER A 27 -12.07 7.23 -21.66
CA SER A 27 -11.35 6.62 -20.54
C SER A 27 -9.99 6.09 -21.00
N SER A 28 -8.98 6.09 -20.12
CA SER A 28 -7.69 5.42 -20.36
C SER A 28 -7.80 3.90 -20.43
N VAL A 29 -8.88 3.33 -19.87
CA VAL A 29 -9.18 1.90 -19.85
C VAL A 29 -10.45 1.59 -20.62
N LYS A 30 -10.60 0.34 -21.05
CA LYS A 30 -11.70 -0.18 -21.88
C LYS A 30 -12.32 -1.42 -21.25
N ASP A 31 -13.52 -1.76 -21.71
CA ASP A 31 -14.19 -3.02 -21.33
C ASP A 31 -13.30 -4.22 -21.61
N GLY A 32 -13.17 -5.09 -20.61
CA GLY A 32 -12.38 -6.31 -20.65
C GLY A 32 -10.89 -6.14 -20.36
N ASP A 33 -10.40 -4.91 -20.13
CA ASP A 33 -8.99 -4.70 -19.78
C ASP A 33 -8.65 -5.45 -18.47
N LYS A 34 -7.50 -6.13 -18.49
CA LYS A 34 -6.91 -6.74 -17.30
C LYS A 34 -6.03 -5.74 -16.59
N ILE A 35 -6.24 -5.57 -15.29
CA ILE A 35 -5.52 -4.60 -14.45
C ILE A 35 -4.93 -5.27 -13.21
N ALA A 36 -3.80 -4.75 -12.75
CA ALA A 36 -3.07 -5.26 -11.59
C ALA A 36 -2.24 -4.15 -10.94
N GLY A 37 -2.05 -4.22 -9.62
CA GLY A 37 -1.36 -3.17 -8.86
C GLY A 37 -2.09 -1.83 -8.85
N THR A 38 -1.32 -0.75 -8.83
CA THR A 38 -1.83 0.62 -8.90
C THR A 38 -2.00 1.04 -10.36
N VAL A 39 -3.21 1.44 -10.75
CA VAL A 39 -3.57 1.85 -12.10
C VAL A 39 -4.15 3.25 -12.11
N GLU A 40 -3.60 4.14 -12.93
CA GLU A 40 -4.16 5.47 -13.16
C GLU A 40 -5.36 5.38 -14.12
N LEU A 41 -6.55 5.59 -13.58
CA LEU A 41 -7.76 5.82 -14.37
C LEU A 41 -7.80 7.30 -14.75
N ARG A 42 -7.85 7.58 -16.06
CA ARG A 42 -7.94 8.94 -16.59
C ARG A 42 -9.21 9.09 -17.40
N ALA A 43 -9.97 10.15 -17.11
CA ALA A 43 -11.14 10.54 -17.86
C ALA A 43 -10.88 11.85 -18.61
N THR A 44 -11.23 11.87 -19.90
CA THR A 44 -11.29 13.09 -20.71
C THR A 44 -12.72 13.32 -21.11
N VAL A 45 -13.27 14.48 -20.72
CA VAL A 45 -14.67 14.83 -20.99
C VAL A 45 -14.72 15.91 -22.06
N ILE A 46 -15.49 15.67 -23.11
CA ILE A 46 -15.81 16.65 -24.16
C ILE A 46 -17.27 17.05 -23.96
N SER A 47 -17.53 18.33 -23.82
CA SER A 47 -18.86 18.90 -23.57
C SER A 47 -18.89 20.33 -24.11
N ASP A 48 -20.07 20.79 -24.53
CA ASP A 48 -20.36 22.18 -24.89
C ASP A 48 -20.57 23.09 -23.67
N ALA A 49 -20.95 22.51 -22.52
CA ALA A 49 -20.96 23.16 -21.22
C ALA A 49 -19.67 22.88 -20.40
N THR A 50 -19.29 23.82 -19.53
CA THR A 50 -18.17 23.66 -18.57
C THR A 50 -18.41 22.44 -17.68
N VAL A 51 -17.42 21.54 -17.62
CA VAL A 51 -17.43 20.36 -16.74
C VAL A 51 -16.93 20.77 -15.35
N ASN A 52 -17.75 20.55 -14.33
CA ASN A 52 -17.43 20.90 -12.95
C ASN A 52 -16.61 19.80 -12.27
N GLN A 53 -16.97 18.54 -12.49
CA GLN A 53 -16.33 17.40 -11.83
C GLN A 53 -16.52 16.11 -12.61
N VAL A 54 -15.62 15.17 -12.37
CA VAL A 54 -15.76 13.76 -12.70
C VAL A 54 -15.68 12.95 -11.41
N GLU A 55 -16.64 12.07 -11.24
CA GLU A 55 -16.71 11.10 -10.15
C GLU A 55 -16.26 9.72 -10.65
N PHE A 56 -15.45 9.04 -9.85
CA PHE A 56 -14.95 7.69 -10.10
C PHE A 56 -15.58 6.74 -9.11
N TYR A 57 -16.33 5.76 -9.63
CA TYR A 57 -17.02 4.74 -8.86
C TYR A 57 -16.38 3.37 -9.09
N VAL A 58 -16.23 2.59 -8.01
CA VAL A 58 -15.78 1.19 -8.06
C VAL A 58 -16.85 0.33 -7.42
N ASN A 59 -17.38 -0.64 -8.16
CA ASN A 59 -18.51 -1.49 -7.74
C ASN A 59 -19.73 -0.70 -7.24
N GLY A 60 -19.98 0.49 -7.81
CA GLY A 60 -21.09 1.37 -7.45
C GLY A 60 -20.82 2.28 -6.25
N GLU A 61 -19.66 2.18 -5.60
CA GLU A 61 -19.24 3.05 -4.51
C GLU A 61 -18.41 4.22 -5.04
N LEU A 62 -18.72 5.45 -4.64
CA LEU A 62 -17.93 6.64 -4.99
C LEU A 62 -16.56 6.57 -4.30
N ARG A 63 -15.49 6.47 -5.08
CA ARG A 63 -14.11 6.40 -4.58
C ARG A 63 -13.34 7.70 -4.72
N SER A 64 -13.68 8.52 -5.71
CA SER A 64 -13.01 9.81 -5.91
C SER A 64 -13.89 10.79 -6.68
N THR A 65 -13.67 12.08 -6.44
CA THR A 65 -14.21 13.20 -7.23
C THR A 65 -13.02 14.08 -7.60
N ASP A 66 -12.83 14.31 -8.90
CA ASP A 66 -11.81 15.22 -9.41
C ASP A 66 -12.49 16.39 -10.12
N THR A 67 -12.05 17.61 -9.81
CA THR A 67 -12.59 18.86 -10.34
C THR A 67 -11.65 19.53 -11.33
N SER A 68 -10.50 18.90 -11.64
CA SER A 68 -9.45 19.46 -12.49
C SER A 68 -9.14 18.57 -13.69
N THR A 69 -8.77 19.17 -14.81
CA THR A 69 -8.36 18.43 -16.01
C THR A 69 -6.83 18.28 -16.06
N PRO A 70 -6.30 17.10 -16.43
CA PRO A 70 -7.01 15.84 -16.70
C PRO A 70 -7.60 15.20 -15.43
N TYR A 71 -8.83 14.68 -15.52
CA TYR A 71 -9.48 14.03 -14.39
C TYR A 71 -8.86 12.65 -14.14
N THR A 72 -8.37 12.40 -12.93
CA THR A 72 -7.61 11.17 -12.61
C THR A 72 -8.00 10.53 -11.29
N TYR A 73 -7.87 9.21 -11.22
CA TYR A 73 -7.99 8.43 -10.00
C TYR A 73 -6.98 7.28 -10.00
N GLN A 74 -6.19 7.17 -8.93
CA GLN A 74 -5.27 6.04 -8.73
C GLN A 74 -6.00 4.88 -8.05
N LEU A 75 -6.33 3.84 -8.81
CA LEU A 75 -6.96 2.64 -8.32
C LEU A 75 -5.90 1.64 -7.86
N ASP A 76 -5.94 1.27 -6.58
CA ASP A 76 -5.20 0.13 -6.08
C ASP A 76 -6.05 -1.14 -6.19
N THR A 77 -5.61 -2.09 -7.00
CA THR A 77 -6.35 -3.34 -7.27
C THR A 77 -6.07 -4.45 -6.25
N ILE A 78 -5.11 -4.26 -5.34
CA ILE A 78 -4.77 -5.28 -4.34
C ILE A 78 -5.91 -5.47 -3.34
N PRO A 79 -6.55 -4.42 -2.77
CA PRO A 79 -7.70 -4.60 -1.88
C PRO A 79 -8.95 -5.14 -2.57
N GLU A 80 -9.06 -4.98 -3.89
CA GLU A 80 -10.21 -5.40 -4.68
C GLU A 80 -10.22 -6.91 -4.89
N LYS A 81 -11.39 -7.51 -5.13
CA LYS A 81 -11.50 -8.94 -5.42
C LYS A 81 -10.92 -9.25 -6.81
N GLU A 82 -10.24 -10.39 -6.96
CA GLU A 82 -9.85 -10.91 -8.28
C GLU A 82 -11.07 -11.15 -9.18
N GLY A 83 -10.90 -10.93 -10.48
CA GLY A 83 -11.94 -11.11 -11.49
C GLY A 83 -12.69 -9.81 -11.83
N PRO A 84 -13.97 -9.89 -12.22
CA PRO A 84 -14.70 -8.74 -12.73
C PRO A 84 -14.79 -7.57 -11.75
N LEU A 85 -14.48 -6.37 -12.22
CA LEU A 85 -14.56 -5.12 -11.47
C LEU A 85 -15.36 -4.08 -12.28
N SER A 86 -16.42 -3.54 -11.68
CA SER A 86 -17.23 -2.49 -12.32
C SER A 86 -16.63 -1.13 -12.02
N ILE A 87 -16.24 -0.39 -13.05
CA ILE A 87 -15.83 1.01 -12.98
C ILE A 87 -16.93 1.88 -13.59
N GLU A 88 -17.30 2.97 -12.94
CA GLU A 88 -18.21 3.97 -13.52
C GLU A 88 -17.62 5.37 -13.37
N LEU A 89 -17.62 6.13 -14.47
CA LEU A 89 -17.17 7.51 -14.54
C LEU A 89 -18.40 8.41 -14.72
N GLY A 90 -18.68 9.29 -13.76
CA GLY A 90 -19.77 10.26 -13.83
C GLY A 90 -19.26 11.66 -14.09
N ALA A 91 -19.54 12.25 -15.25
CA ALA A 91 -19.20 13.64 -15.55
C ALA A 91 -20.41 14.56 -15.31
N TYR A 92 -20.18 15.70 -14.66
CA TYR A 92 -21.21 16.69 -14.32
C TYR A 92 -20.79 18.08 -14.76
N THR A 93 -21.71 18.81 -15.35
CA THR A 93 -21.48 20.15 -15.91
C THR A 93 -22.08 21.25 -15.04
N ALA A 94 -21.66 22.49 -15.29
CA ALA A 94 -22.19 23.68 -14.62
C ALA A 94 -23.67 23.97 -14.93
N THR A 95 -24.21 23.44 -16.04
CA THR A 95 -25.62 23.58 -16.43
C THR A 95 -26.52 22.55 -15.75
N GLY A 96 -25.94 21.62 -14.98
CA GLY A 96 -26.67 20.53 -14.32
C GLY A 96 -26.79 19.25 -15.15
N ASP A 97 -26.28 19.25 -16.39
CA ASP A 97 -26.24 18.05 -17.23
C ASP A 97 -25.19 17.06 -16.73
N SER A 98 -25.45 15.77 -16.89
CA SER A 98 -24.53 14.71 -16.51
C SER A 98 -24.55 13.52 -17.47
N LYS A 99 -23.44 12.78 -17.50
CA LYS A 99 -23.33 11.51 -18.22
C LYS A 99 -22.48 10.53 -17.45
N LYS A 100 -22.81 9.25 -17.58
CA LYS A 100 -22.05 8.14 -16.99
C LYS A 100 -21.48 7.23 -18.07
N LEU A 101 -20.25 6.78 -17.87
CA LEU A 101 -19.61 5.70 -18.64
C LEU A 101 -19.31 4.56 -17.68
N LYS A 102 -19.92 3.40 -17.91
CA LYS A 102 -19.67 2.18 -17.14
C LYS A 102 -18.76 1.25 -17.93
N LEU A 103 -17.74 0.72 -17.27
CA LEU A 103 -16.76 -0.21 -17.81
C LEU A 103 -16.64 -1.43 -16.91
N MET A 104 -16.47 -2.61 -17.50
CA MET A 104 -16.22 -3.87 -16.80
C MET A 104 -14.78 -4.29 -17.03
N LEU A 105 -13.93 -4.12 -16.02
CA LEU A 105 -12.52 -4.51 -16.04
C LEU A 105 -12.33 -5.89 -15.38
N ILE A 106 -11.12 -6.43 -15.45
CA ILE A 106 -10.74 -7.69 -14.79
C ILE A 106 -9.52 -7.44 -13.91
N VAL A 107 -9.69 -7.55 -12.59
CA VAL A 107 -8.57 -7.57 -11.65
C VAL A 107 -7.86 -8.91 -11.74
N ASP A 108 -6.57 -8.86 -12.02
CA ASP A 108 -5.69 -10.03 -12.15
C ASP A 108 -4.33 -9.71 -11.50
N ASN A 109 -4.28 -9.75 -10.17
CA ASN A 109 -3.03 -9.57 -9.42
C ASN A 109 -2.14 -10.84 -9.46
N GLY A 110 -2.56 -11.89 -10.17
CA GLY A 110 -1.82 -13.14 -10.27
C GLY A 110 -1.77 -13.96 -8.98
N LEU A 111 -2.83 -13.94 -8.16
CA LEU A 111 -2.90 -14.73 -6.92
C LEU A 111 -2.77 -16.25 -7.17
N ASP A 112 -3.15 -16.71 -8.35
CA ASP A 112 -3.02 -18.09 -8.82
C ASP A 112 -1.58 -18.61 -8.82
N LYS A 113 -0.58 -17.71 -8.90
CA LYS A 113 0.85 -18.07 -8.84
C LYS A 113 1.32 -18.44 -7.43
N GLY A 114 0.51 -18.15 -6.40
CA GLY A 114 0.77 -18.49 -5.00
C GLY A 114 1.75 -17.58 -4.27
N THR A 115 1.68 -17.60 -2.94
CA THR A 115 2.43 -16.72 -2.02
C THR A 115 3.94 -16.75 -2.27
N LYS A 116 4.52 -17.95 -2.45
CA LYS A 116 5.96 -18.12 -2.65
C LYS A 116 6.48 -17.40 -3.90
N PHE A 117 5.74 -17.48 -5.01
CA PHE A 117 6.12 -16.81 -6.27
C PHE A 117 6.26 -15.30 -6.06
N HIS A 118 5.32 -14.70 -5.33
CA HIS A 118 5.29 -13.27 -5.06
C HIS A 118 6.36 -12.84 -4.07
N ILE A 119 6.67 -13.65 -3.05
CA ILE A 119 7.82 -13.42 -2.15
C ILE A 119 9.14 -13.46 -2.92
N ASP A 120 9.34 -14.48 -3.77
CA ASP A 120 10.53 -14.59 -4.61
C ASP A 120 10.68 -13.37 -5.54
N SER A 121 9.56 -12.88 -6.08
CA SER A 121 9.53 -11.68 -6.90
C SER A 121 9.86 -10.41 -6.10
N ALA A 122 9.30 -10.26 -4.89
CA ALA A 122 9.61 -9.15 -3.99
C ALA A 122 11.11 -9.13 -3.65
N ASN A 123 11.69 -10.28 -3.31
CA ASN A 123 13.13 -10.40 -3.04
C ASN A 123 14.00 -10.05 -4.24
N LYS A 124 13.61 -10.45 -5.47
CA LYS A 124 14.30 -10.03 -6.69
C LYS A 124 14.30 -8.52 -6.85
N PHE A 125 13.16 -7.86 -6.63
CA PHE A 125 13.05 -6.41 -6.72
C PHE A 125 13.85 -5.69 -5.64
N LEU A 126 13.84 -6.20 -4.40
CA LEU A 126 14.67 -5.68 -3.30
C LEU A 126 16.16 -5.68 -3.65
N ASN A 127 16.66 -6.75 -4.28
CA ASN A 127 18.06 -6.87 -4.67
C ASN A 127 18.51 -5.83 -5.71
N VAL A 128 17.57 -5.26 -6.47
CA VAL A 128 17.82 -4.21 -7.47
C VAL A 128 17.24 -2.86 -7.08
N ALA A 129 16.94 -2.66 -5.78
CA ALA A 129 16.41 -1.42 -5.21
C ALA A 129 15.09 -0.91 -5.84
N LYS A 130 14.31 -1.83 -6.44
CA LYS A 130 12.97 -1.56 -6.98
C LYS A 130 11.91 -1.68 -5.88
N PHE A 131 11.90 -0.71 -4.97
CA PHE A 131 11.14 -0.85 -3.73
C PHE A 131 9.63 -0.79 -3.91
N ASP A 132 9.12 -0.05 -4.89
CA ASP A 132 7.69 0.02 -5.18
C ASP A 132 7.18 -1.30 -5.76
N GLU A 133 7.94 -1.89 -6.70
CA GLU A 133 7.62 -3.21 -7.24
C GLU A 133 7.77 -4.31 -6.17
N ALA A 134 8.74 -4.18 -5.26
CA ALA A 134 8.88 -5.07 -4.11
C ALA A 134 7.67 -4.99 -3.16
N LEU A 135 7.21 -3.78 -2.83
CA LEU A 135 6.01 -3.56 -2.01
C LEU A 135 4.78 -4.16 -2.69
N GLN A 136 4.60 -3.92 -3.99
CA GLN A 136 3.47 -4.48 -4.72
C GLN A 136 3.48 -6.02 -4.65
N ALA A 137 4.61 -6.66 -4.96
CA ALA A 137 4.73 -8.12 -4.90
C ALA A 137 4.51 -8.67 -3.49
N ALA A 138 5.08 -8.04 -2.46
CA ALA A 138 4.89 -8.46 -1.07
C ALA A 138 3.43 -8.30 -0.60
N ARG A 139 2.74 -7.23 -1.03
CA ARG A 139 1.31 -7.04 -0.76
C ARG A 139 0.43 -8.09 -1.44
N VAL A 140 0.77 -8.50 -2.67
CA VAL A 140 0.07 -9.61 -3.34
C VAL A 140 0.31 -10.92 -2.59
N ALA A 141 1.53 -11.17 -2.11
CA ALA A 141 1.82 -12.32 -1.25
C ALA A 141 0.96 -12.31 0.03
N LEU A 142 0.84 -11.16 0.71
CA LEU A 142 0.00 -11.02 1.90
C LEU A 142 -1.50 -11.16 1.63
N LYS A 143 -1.95 -10.78 0.44
CA LYS A 143 -3.32 -11.05 0.00
C LYS A 143 -3.59 -12.55 -0.17
N ALA A 144 -2.59 -13.31 -0.62
CA ALA A 144 -2.68 -14.76 -0.75
C ALA A 144 -2.54 -15.49 0.61
N ASP A 145 -1.68 -14.98 1.50
CA ASP A 145 -1.46 -15.50 2.85
C ASP A 145 -1.10 -14.36 3.81
N GLU A 146 -2.08 -13.92 4.59
CA GLU A 146 -1.94 -12.82 5.56
C GLU A 146 -0.96 -13.15 6.70
N ASN A 147 -0.72 -14.44 6.94
CA ASN A 147 0.14 -14.95 8.02
C ASN A 147 1.56 -15.30 7.51
N SER A 148 1.94 -14.83 6.34
CA SER A 148 3.29 -15.03 5.81
C SER A 148 4.30 -14.07 6.46
N ALA A 149 5.07 -14.56 7.43
CA ALA A 149 6.17 -13.80 8.04
C ALA A 149 7.22 -13.34 6.99
N GLU A 150 7.49 -14.16 5.98
CA GLU A 150 8.41 -13.83 4.88
C GLU A 150 7.93 -12.64 4.03
N ALA A 151 6.63 -12.59 3.73
CA ALA A 151 6.05 -11.45 3.01
C ALA A 151 6.09 -10.17 3.86
N LYS A 152 5.84 -10.27 5.18
CA LYS A 152 5.99 -9.15 6.13
C LYS A 152 7.44 -8.65 6.22
N ILE A 153 8.41 -9.55 6.22
CA ILE A 153 9.85 -9.21 6.14
C ILE A 153 10.14 -8.46 4.83
N ALA A 154 9.59 -8.90 3.70
CA ALA A 154 9.77 -8.22 2.42
C ALA A 154 9.16 -6.79 2.43
N MET A 155 7.97 -6.61 3.03
CA MET A 155 7.38 -5.29 3.26
C MET A 155 8.30 -4.38 4.09
N ALA A 156 8.81 -4.90 5.22
CA ALA A 156 9.72 -4.17 6.10
C ALA A 156 11.00 -3.73 5.37
N ARG A 157 11.61 -4.63 4.60
CA ARG A 157 12.81 -4.33 3.80
C ARG A 157 12.54 -3.28 2.72
N ALA A 158 11.39 -3.35 2.06
CA ALA A 158 11.04 -2.39 1.02
C ALA A 158 10.83 -0.99 1.59
N TYR A 159 10.09 -0.86 2.69
CA TYR A 159 9.94 0.43 3.40
C TYR A 159 11.26 0.95 3.95
N LEU A 160 12.13 0.08 4.45
CA LEU A 160 13.47 0.46 4.89
C LEU A 160 14.27 1.06 3.73
N GLY A 161 14.23 0.43 2.55
CA GLY A 161 14.86 0.95 1.32
C GLY A 161 14.32 2.30 0.86
N LYS A 162 13.04 2.58 1.15
CA LYS A 162 12.38 3.87 0.90
C LYS A 162 12.60 4.92 2.00
N TYR A 163 13.40 4.61 3.02
CA TYR A 163 13.62 5.47 4.19
C TYR A 163 12.34 5.74 5.01
N GLU A 164 11.33 4.87 4.91
CA GLU A 164 10.07 4.93 5.68
C GLU A 164 10.19 4.08 6.95
N TYR A 165 11.02 4.54 7.89
CA TYR A 165 11.47 3.77 9.07
C TYR A 165 10.37 3.27 9.99
N ASP A 166 9.35 4.09 10.26
CA ASP A 166 8.28 3.69 11.18
C ASP A 166 7.47 2.54 10.60
N LYS A 167 7.18 2.57 9.30
CA LYS A 167 6.53 1.45 8.60
C LYS A 167 7.44 0.23 8.55
N ALA A 168 8.72 0.42 8.25
CA ALA A 168 9.69 -0.67 8.21
C ALA A 168 9.75 -1.41 9.56
N GLN A 169 9.80 -0.66 10.67
CA GLN A 169 9.78 -1.22 12.02
C GLN A 169 8.48 -1.95 12.29
N GLN A 170 7.32 -1.33 12.01
CA GLN A 170 6.02 -1.94 12.25
C GLN A 170 5.89 -3.30 11.53
N TRP A 171 6.29 -3.37 10.26
CA TRP A 171 6.25 -4.64 9.51
C TRP A 171 7.27 -5.67 10.02
N ALA A 172 8.44 -5.25 10.49
CA ALA A 172 9.42 -6.17 11.07
C ALA A 172 8.95 -6.73 12.43
N GLU A 173 8.29 -5.92 13.24
CA GLU A 173 7.64 -6.35 14.49
C GLU A 173 6.47 -7.31 14.20
N ASP A 174 5.62 -6.98 13.23
CA ASP A 174 4.51 -7.86 12.82
C ASP A 174 5.01 -9.20 12.26
N ALA A 175 6.09 -9.19 11.48
CA ALA A 175 6.75 -10.42 11.04
C ALA A 175 7.20 -11.29 12.21
N LEU A 176 7.81 -10.67 13.24
CA LEU A 176 8.26 -11.35 14.45
C LEU A 176 7.10 -11.94 15.27
N ILE A 177 5.98 -11.21 15.36
CA ILE A 177 4.75 -11.67 16.02
C ILE A 177 4.16 -12.87 15.28
N THR A 178 4.20 -12.83 13.94
CA THR A 178 3.67 -13.89 13.08
C THR A 178 4.49 -15.16 13.18
N GLN A 179 5.81 -15.04 13.05
CA GLN A 179 6.73 -16.14 13.24
C GLN A 179 8.09 -15.60 13.67
N GLU A 180 8.54 -16.06 14.84
CA GLU A 180 9.87 -15.70 15.32
C GLU A 180 10.95 -16.40 14.49
N THR A 181 11.63 -15.63 13.64
CA THR A 181 12.68 -16.13 12.73
C THR A 181 13.97 -15.33 12.87
N GLU A 182 15.10 -15.94 12.51
CA GLU A 182 16.39 -15.26 12.48
C GLU A 182 16.34 -14.01 11.60
N SER A 183 15.75 -14.13 10.40
CA SER A 183 15.63 -13.00 9.46
C SER A 183 14.80 -11.83 10.01
N ALA A 184 13.71 -12.09 10.74
CA ALA A 184 12.91 -11.04 11.36
C ALA A 184 13.66 -10.32 12.49
N THR A 185 14.31 -11.09 13.38
CA THR A 185 15.09 -10.52 14.49
C THR A 185 16.30 -9.72 14.00
N GLU A 186 17.01 -10.21 12.98
CA GLU A 186 18.14 -9.50 12.37
C GLU A 186 17.70 -8.19 11.70
N LEU A 187 16.59 -8.22 10.95
CA LEU A 187 16.07 -7.03 10.30
C LEU A 187 15.67 -5.98 11.33
N LEU A 188 14.92 -6.36 12.36
CA LEU A 188 14.50 -5.43 13.42
C LEU A 188 15.70 -4.87 14.19
N ALA A 189 16.73 -5.69 14.46
CA ALA A 189 17.98 -5.22 15.04
C ALA A 189 18.65 -4.15 14.17
N GLY A 190 18.71 -4.38 12.85
CA GLY A 190 19.26 -3.44 11.87
C GLY A 190 18.48 -2.12 11.83
N ILE A 191 17.15 -2.19 11.83
CA ILE A 191 16.27 -1.00 11.85
C ILE A 191 16.52 -0.15 13.09
N HIS A 192 16.57 -0.77 14.28
CA HIS A 192 16.84 -0.04 15.52
C HIS A 192 18.24 0.61 15.52
N ALA A 193 19.26 -0.09 15.00
CA ALA A 193 20.60 0.47 14.86
C ALA A 193 20.62 1.67 13.90
N ASP A 194 19.98 1.57 12.73
CA ASP A 194 19.91 2.66 11.76
C ASP A 194 19.20 3.90 12.34
N ARG A 195 18.09 3.70 13.07
CA ARG A 195 17.39 4.78 13.80
C ARG A 195 18.31 5.47 14.81
N ALA A 196 19.13 4.72 15.54
CA ALA A 196 20.07 5.26 16.52
C ALA A 196 21.05 6.26 15.88
N PHE A 197 21.57 5.95 14.69
CA PHE A 197 22.48 6.86 13.97
C PHE A 197 21.79 8.12 13.44
N ARG A 198 20.47 8.08 13.22
CA ARG A 198 19.69 9.20 12.66
C ARG A 198 19.21 10.21 13.69
N ILE A 199 19.05 9.81 14.95
CA ILE A 199 18.55 10.69 16.03
C ILE A 199 19.46 11.91 16.28
N ILE A 200 20.73 11.85 15.87
CA ILE A 200 21.73 12.90 16.11
C ILE A 200 21.36 14.26 15.48
N SER A 201 20.45 14.30 14.49
CA SER A 201 20.18 15.52 13.71
C SER A 201 18.92 16.33 14.08
N SER A 202 18.04 15.87 15.00
CA SER A 202 16.71 16.48 15.16
C SER A 202 16.39 17.18 16.48
N SER A 203 17.18 16.99 17.56
CA SER A 203 16.86 17.57 18.87
C SER A 203 17.81 18.67 19.30
N GLY A 204 17.28 19.85 19.60
CA GLY A 204 18.02 20.96 20.24
C GLY A 204 18.51 20.65 21.66
N GLU A 205 18.01 19.57 22.28
CA GLU A 205 18.39 19.12 23.62
C GLU A 205 19.21 17.83 23.56
N ARG A 206 20.52 17.98 23.79
CA ARG A 206 21.52 16.89 23.73
C ARG A 206 21.20 15.71 24.66
N GLY A 207 20.53 15.95 25.79
CA GLY A 207 20.16 14.92 26.76
C GLY A 207 19.17 13.90 26.22
N ASP A 208 18.08 14.38 25.59
CA ASP A 208 17.03 13.53 25.03
C ASP A 208 17.52 12.75 23.81
N ALA A 209 18.35 13.37 22.97
CA ALA A 209 19.03 12.67 21.87
C ALA A 209 19.81 11.45 22.38
N LEU A 210 20.66 11.62 23.39
CA LEU A 210 21.48 10.53 23.92
C LEU A 210 20.63 9.41 24.53
N LYS A 211 19.54 9.76 25.21
CA LYS A 211 18.60 8.79 25.77
C LYS A 211 17.92 7.96 24.67
N ASN A 212 17.45 8.61 23.62
CA ASN A 212 16.78 7.95 22.50
C ASN A 212 17.76 7.07 21.70
N ILE A 213 19.00 7.52 21.49
CA ILE A 213 20.08 6.73 20.89
C ILE A 213 20.36 5.48 21.73
N THR A 214 20.51 5.65 23.05
CA THR A 214 20.77 4.54 23.97
C THR A 214 19.64 3.51 23.92
N THR A 215 18.39 3.97 23.92
CA THR A 215 17.20 3.11 23.86
C THR A 215 17.18 2.31 22.56
N ALA A 216 17.46 2.95 21.43
CA ALA A 216 17.51 2.29 20.12
C ALA A 216 18.62 1.23 20.06
N PHE A 217 19.83 1.51 20.56
CA PHE A 217 20.90 0.51 20.62
C PHE A 217 20.57 -0.65 21.56
N GLN A 218 19.93 -0.40 22.71
CA GLN A 218 19.48 -1.46 23.60
C GLN A 218 18.48 -2.40 22.91
N ALA A 219 17.52 -1.83 22.17
CA ALA A 219 16.58 -2.61 21.38
C ALA A 219 17.29 -3.44 20.30
N ALA A 220 18.26 -2.84 19.58
CA ALA A 220 19.06 -3.55 18.58
C ALA A 220 19.84 -4.74 19.18
N VAL A 221 20.49 -4.54 20.33
CA VAL A 221 21.23 -5.59 21.04
C VAL A 221 20.30 -6.69 21.54
N ALA A 222 19.12 -6.34 22.05
CA ALA A 222 18.13 -7.31 22.50
C ALA A 222 17.71 -8.24 21.34
N GLN A 223 17.43 -7.69 20.16
CA GLN A 223 17.06 -8.49 18.99
C GLN A 223 18.23 -9.37 18.50
N ARG A 224 19.47 -8.85 18.50
CA ARG A 224 20.65 -9.67 18.18
C ARG A 224 20.83 -10.87 19.11
N LYS A 225 20.57 -10.70 20.41
CA LYS A 225 20.60 -11.82 21.36
C LYS A 225 19.54 -12.87 21.04
N ARG A 226 18.33 -12.44 20.68
CA ARG A 226 17.27 -13.36 20.21
C ARG A 226 17.67 -14.12 18.96
N THR A 227 18.32 -13.47 17.98
CA THR A 227 18.87 -14.16 16.80
C THR A 227 19.84 -15.28 17.21
N VAL A 228 20.75 -15.00 18.15
CA VAL A 228 21.70 -16.01 18.65
C VAL A 228 20.97 -17.15 19.37
N GLU A 229 19.92 -16.86 20.15
CA GLU A 229 19.11 -17.89 20.82
C GLU A 229 18.38 -18.80 19.82
N LEU A 230 17.84 -18.23 18.74
CA LEU A 230 17.23 -19.00 17.65
C LEU A 230 18.25 -19.93 16.99
N ARG A 231 19.45 -19.44 16.68
CA ARG A 231 20.53 -20.26 16.11
C ARG A 231 20.93 -21.41 17.02
N LEU A 232 21.06 -21.14 18.32
CA LEU A 232 21.36 -22.17 19.32
C LEU A 232 20.26 -23.24 19.38
N LYS A 233 18.98 -22.82 19.30
CA LYS A 233 17.84 -23.74 19.26
C LYS A 233 17.88 -24.65 18.03
N VAL A 234 18.29 -24.14 16.87
CA VAL A 234 18.46 -24.92 15.64
C VAL A 234 19.61 -25.92 15.75
N LEU A 235 20.74 -25.53 16.34
CA LEU A 235 21.89 -26.43 16.55
C LEU A 235 21.59 -27.58 17.51
N GLY A 236 20.62 -27.40 18.41
CA GLY A 236 20.22 -28.40 19.39
C GLY A 236 21.28 -28.62 20.48
N PRO A 237 21.27 -29.79 21.15
CA PRO A 237 22.23 -30.12 22.20
C PRO A 237 23.69 -30.08 21.71
N VAL A 238 24.61 -29.80 22.64
CA VAL A 238 26.04 -29.81 22.35
C VAL A 238 26.50 -31.24 22.02
N THR A 239 27.18 -31.36 20.88
CA THR A 239 27.81 -32.58 20.37
C THR A 239 29.24 -32.25 19.95
N ASP A 240 30.07 -33.26 19.73
CA ASP A 240 31.44 -33.05 19.27
C ASP A 240 31.52 -32.32 17.92
N THR A 241 30.51 -32.50 17.07
CA THR A 241 30.44 -31.89 15.73
C THR A 241 30.01 -30.42 15.75
N ASN A 242 29.20 -29.99 16.73
CA ASN A 242 28.68 -28.61 16.78
C ASN A 242 29.26 -27.76 17.93
N ARG A 243 30.12 -28.33 18.79
CA ARG A 243 30.65 -27.66 20.00
C ARG A 243 31.26 -26.29 19.73
N LEU A 244 32.11 -26.18 18.71
CA LEU A 244 32.76 -24.91 18.37
C LEU A 244 31.74 -23.84 17.96
N ALA A 245 30.77 -24.21 17.11
CA ALA A 245 29.70 -23.31 16.68
C ALA A 245 28.83 -22.86 17.87
N VAL A 246 28.56 -23.74 18.83
CA VAL A 246 27.83 -23.39 20.06
C VAL A 246 28.64 -22.42 20.92
N VAL A 247 29.93 -22.68 21.14
CA VAL A 247 30.83 -21.80 21.91
C VAL A 247 30.89 -20.40 21.29
N ASP A 248 31.04 -20.31 19.97
CA ASP A 248 31.09 -19.03 19.25
C ASP A 248 29.79 -18.24 19.45
N LEU A 249 28.63 -18.88 19.33
CA LEU A 249 27.32 -18.25 19.57
C LEU A 249 27.14 -17.81 21.03
N LEU A 250 27.56 -18.63 22.00
CA LEU A 250 27.51 -18.26 23.41
C LEU A 250 28.39 -17.05 23.72
N MET A 251 29.58 -16.97 23.11
CA MET A 251 30.45 -15.80 23.20
C MET A 251 29.81 -14.55 22.59
N GLN A 252 29.13 -14.67 21.45
CA GLN A 252 28.42 -13.56 20.79
C GLN A 252 27.32 -12.95 21.66
N LYS A 253 26.66 -13.73 22.52
CA LYS A 253 25.68 -13.21 23.50
C LYS A 253 26.27 -12.91 24.89
N HIS A 254 27.59 -12.93 25.02
CA HIS A 254 28.36 -12.69 26.26
C HIS A 254 28.14 -13.72 27.38
N ASP A 255 27.76 -14.95 27.03
CA ASP A 255 27.57 -16.07 27.96
C ASP A 255 28.86 -16.89 28.12
N TYR A 256 29.89 -16.25 28.66
CA TYR A 256 31.23 -16.85 28.79
C TYR A 256 31.28 -18.04 29.75
N SER A 257 30.33 -18.15 30.68
CA SER A 257 30.27 -19.26 31.64
C SER A 257 29.72 -20.52 30.98
N ALA A 258 28.72 -20.40 30.10
CA ALA A 258 28.26 -21.51 29.27
C ALA A 258 29.31 -21.90 28.23
N ALA A 259 30.03 -20.94 27.65
CA ALA A 259 31.04 -21.18 26.61
C ALA A 259 32.28 -21.99 27.07
N ARG A 260 32.52 -22.08 28.38
CA ARG A 260 33.67 -22.79 28.96
C ARG A 260 33.37 -24.24 29.36
N ARG A 261 32.11 -24.66 29.30
CA ARG A 261 31.65 -26.01 29.66
C ARG A 261 31.64 -26.90 28.43
#